data_AF-A0A7S2YDM1-F1
#
_entry.id   AF-A0A7S2YDM1-F1
#
_cell.length_a   1.000
_cell.length_b   1.000
_cell.length_c   1.000
_cell.angle_alpha   90.00
_cell.angle_beta   90.00
_cell.angle_gamma   90.00
#
_symmetry.space_group_name_H-M   'P 1'
#
loop_
_entity.id
_entity.type
_entity.pdbx_description
1 polymer ?
#
loop_
_entity_poly.entity_id
_entity_poly.type
_entity_poly.pdbx_seq_one_letter_code
_entity_poly.pdbx_strand_id
1 'polypeptide(L)'
;MTMVSTRTTSRRTEFPSMVRTLLLVTAALGSATAWTTTRPVPPVRSSTTSQLAASVVLGDAAPLFGAPLVPAVRSKAVTPKSPKEDAESSWWTDLQTQILSQQVVPLQVLREWSATRTVEGAQRGHELLTWLQESTTISISPQHYVVVLDAYSAAGDLKGARAMFEKLVQHQAATPVTLNVLLHAYARQKDAAAALDLLQQSCPTIPWRTTNVNVVLRLVAPLGWAESAQALVTQLEGTLEDIPLTTYHYLLQAYQSQLSTAAGPAKVRIVSQMQKVLHNIQNSPHLQPTLETFLPVLQAVVSVATAAPEALRWAETTQTLWDSTLAVAGNHNQSLPTSLVLQVMNVYATTETDRFARLA
;
A
#
# COMPACT_ATOMS: atom_id res chain seq x y z
N MET A 1 27.96 -16.00 68.92
CA MET A 1 26.96 -15.08 68.35
C MET A 1 26.80 -15.43 66.88
N THR A 2 25.55 -15.46 66.43
CA THR A 2 24.96 -16.38 65.44
C THR A 2 25.32 -16.12 63.98
N MET A 3 25.80 -17.16 63.29
CA MET A 3 25.69 -17.34 61.84
C MET A 3 24.25 -17.78 61.51
N VAL A 4 23.65 -17.20 60.47
CA VAL A 4 22.38 -17.68 59.90
C VAL A 4 22.61 -18.14 58.46
N SER A 5 22.53 -19.46 58.32
CA SER A 5 22.37 -20.21 57.09
C SER A 5 20.90 -20.16 56.66
N THR A 6 20.60 -19.94 55.38
CA THR A 6 19.29 -20.29 54.81
C THR A 6 19.43 -21.04 53.50
N ARG A 7 18.50 -21.98 53.35
CA ARG A 7 18.54 -23.18 52.55
C ARG A 7 18.07 -22.97 51.11
N THR A 8 18.64 -23.83 50.27
CA THR A 8 18.11 -24.40 49.03
C THR A 8 16.62 -24.71 49.04
N THR A 9 15.90 -24.31 47.98
CA THR A 9 14.79 -25.09 47.41
C THR A 9 14.90 -25.14 45.89
N SER A 10 15.25 -26.33 45.41
CA SER A 10 15.18 -26.74 44.01
C SER A 10 13.74 -27.09 43.69
N ARG A 11 13.13 -26.43 42.69
CA ARG A 11 11.90 -26.89 42.04
C ARG A 11 12.18 -27.24 40.59
N ARG A 12 12.25 -28.55 40.35
CA ARG A 12 11.93 -29.22 39.10
C ARG A 12 10.42 -29.08 38.83
N THR A 13 10.06 -28.67 37.62
CA THR A 13 8.82 -29.01 36.88
C THR A 13 9.18 -28.81 35.40
N GLU A 14 9.65 -29.85 34.73
CA GLU A 14 8.85 -30.66 33.78
C GLU A 14 8.51 -29.90 32.48
N PHE A 15 9.34 -30.14 31.45
CA PHE A 15 9.08 -29.82 30.05
C PHE A 15 8.16 -30.90 29.45
N PRO A 16 7.05 -30.56 28.78
CA PRO A 16 6.34 -31.51 27.93
C PRO A 16 7.04 -31.64 26.57
N SER A 17 7.39 -32.87 26.24
CA SER A 17 7.92 -33.33 24.97
C SER A 17 6.88 -33.25 23.84
N MET A 18 6.95 -32.23 22.99
CA MET A 18 6.19 -32.19 21.71
C MET A 18 6.99 -31.51 20.59
N VAL A 19 8.18 -32.03 20.28
CA VAL A 19 8.97 -31.59 19.09
C VAL A 19 9.51 -32.80 18.29
N ARG A 20 8.84 -33.96 18.30
CA ARG A 20 9.35 -35.15 17.58
C ARG A 20 8.38 -35.91 16.67
N THR A 21 7.26 -35.30 16.28
CA THR A 21 6.29 -35.95 15.38
C THR A 21 5.82 -35.02 14.26
N LEU A 22 6.75 -34.41 13.52
CA LEU A 22 6.42 -33.64 12.30
C LEU A 22 7.55 -33.69 11.27
N LEU A 23 8.15 -34.87 11.13
CA LEU A 23 9.16 -35.20 10.11
C LEU A 23 8.86 -36.61 9.60
N LEU A 24 7.63 -36.87 9.12
CA LEU A 24 7.25 -38.15 8.49
C LEU A 24 5.89 -38.10 7.75
N VAL A 25 5.58 -37.03 7.00
CA VAL A 25 4.46 -37.04 6.02
C VAL A 25 4.80 -36.20 4.77
N THR A 26 5.96 -36.45 4.15
CA THR A 26 6.32 -35.91 2.82
C THR A 26 6.61 -37.02 1.81
N ALA A 27 5.88 -38.13 1.89
CA ALA A 27 5.99 -39.20 0.90
C ALA A 27 4.67 -39.98 0.76
N ALA A 28 3.69 -39.39 0.10
CA ALA A 28 2.64 -40.12 -0.62
C ALA A 28 1.74 -39.13 -1.39
N LEU A 29 1.42 -39.48 -2.64
CA LEU A 29 0.46 -38.84 -3.57
C LEU A 29 1.04 -37.76 -4.51
N GLY A 30 1.97 -38.20 -5.35
CA GLY A 30 2.26 -37.58 -6.64
C GLY A 30 2.10 -38.61 -7.77
N SER A 31 0.89 -38.74 -8.31
CA SER A 31 0.60 -39.46 -9.57
C SER A 31 -0.60 -38.77 -10.21
N ALA A 32 -0.38 -37.83 -11.14
CA ALA A 32 -0.19 -38.07 -12.56
C ALA A 32 -1.44 -38.68 -13.23
N THR A 33 -2.29 -37.82 -13.81
CA THR A 33 -3.03 -38.14 -15.03
C THR A 33 -3.06 -36.91 -15.93
N ALA A 34 -2.42 -37.06 -17.09
CA ALA A 34 -2.41 -36.13 -18.20
C ALA A 34 -3.71 -36.24 -18.98
N TRP A 35 -4.30 -35.10 -19.37
CA TRP A 35 -5.25 -35.02 -20.48
C TRP A 35 -4.75 -33.97 -21.46
N THR A 36 -4.15 -34.46 -22.54
CA THR A 36 -3.89 -33.72 -23.77
C THR A 36 -5.19 -33.54 -24.53
N THR A 37 -5.51 -32.31 -24.93
CA THR A 37 -6.49 -32.08 -26.00
C THR A 37 -5.94 -31.02 -26.93
N THR A 38 -5.33 -31.50 -27.99
CA THR A 38 -4.95 -30.77 -29.19
C THR A 38 -6.21 -30.29 -29.91
N ARG A 39 -6.24 -29.02 -30.33
CA ARG A 39 -7.12 -28.54 -31.39
C ARG A 39 -6.30 -27.90 -32.51
N PRO A 40 -6.77 -28.02 -33.78
CA PRO A 40 -5.95 -27.82 -34.96
C PRO A 40 -5.92 -26.36 -35.43
N VAL A 41 -4.79 -25.97 -36.00
CA VAL A 41 -4.57 -24.73 -36.75
C VAL A 41 -4.96 -24.94 -38.21
N PRO A 42 -5.76 -24.08 -38.84
CA PRO A 42 -5.87 -24.01 -40.30
C PRO A 42 -4.85 -23.02 -40.90
N PRO A 43 -4.41 -23.21 -42.16
CA PRO A 43 -3.20 -22.56 -42.64
C PRO A 43 -3.44 -21.48 -43.73
N VAL A 44 -2.38 -20.70 -43.96
CA VAL A 44 -1.99 -19.95 -45.17
C VAL A 44 -2.79 -18.70 -45.56
N ARG A 45 -2.09 -17.54 -45.63
CA ARG A 45 -1.81 -16.83 -46.90
C ARG A 45 -0.77 -15.72 -46.74
N SER A 46 0.26 -15.81 -47.58
CA SER A 46 1.35 -14.87 -47.80
C SER A 46 1.14 -14.04 -49.06
N SER A 47 1.50 -12.75 -49.00
CA SER A 47 1.90 -11.87 -50.13
C SER A 47 2.41 -10.57 -49.47
N THR A 48 3.69 -10.22 -49.38
CA THR A 48 4.75 -9.92 -50.37
C THR A 48 4.47 -8.72 -51.30
N THR A 49 5.51 -7.86 -51.42
CA THR A 49 5.82 -6.79 -52.39
C THR A 49 5.11 -5.43 -52.17
N SER A 50 5.74 -4.24 -52.23
CA SER A 50 7.01 -3.71 -52.78
C SER A 50 7.43 -2.46 -51.96
N GLN A 51 8.70 -2.19 -51.62
CA GLN A 51 9.82 -1.64 -52.42
C GLN A 51 9.64 -0.23 -53.04
N LEU A 52 10.53 0.70 -52.64
CA LEU A 52 11.24 1.76 -53.39
C LEU A 52 12.20 2.45 -52.37
N ALA A 53 13.53 2.24 -52.36
CA ALA A 53 14.62 2.87 -53.17
C ALA A 53 14.64 4.42 -53.02
N ALA A 54 15.74 5.16 -52.78
CA ALA A 54 17.19 5.06 -53.04
C ALA A 54 17.93 5.99 -52.01
N SER A 55 19.14 5.76 -51.47
CA SER A 55 20.52 5.60 -52.01
C SER A 55 21.14 6.85 -52.66
N VAL A 56 22.12 7.49 -51.99
CA VAL A 56 23.41 8.09 -52.46
C VAL A 56 24.25 8.34 -51.18
N VAL A 57 25.41 7.74 -50.81
CA VAL A 57 26.70 7.36 -51.41
C VAL A 57 27.80 8.45 -51.35
N LEU A 58 28.71 8.23 -50.37
CA LEU A 58 30.19 8.33 -50.33
C LEU A 58 30.96 9.64 -50.62
N GLY A 59 32.00 9.85 -49.83
CA GLY A 59 33.16 10.70 -50.19
C GLY A 59 34.18 10.90 -49.06
N ASP A 60 35.21 10.04 -49.05
CA ASP A 60 36.41 10.04 -48.20
C ASP A 60 37.27 11.32 -48.26
N ALA A 61 38.09 11.53 -47.21
CA ALA A 61 39.57 11.62 -47.28
C ALA A 61 40.18 12.60 -46.25
N ALA A 62 41.11 12.08 -45.45
CA ALA A 62 42.12 12.85 -44.71
C ALA A 62 43.29 13.23 -45.64
N PRO A 63 44.12 14.22 -45.27
CA PRO A 63 45.49 13.86 -44.83
C PRO A 63 46.09 14.73 -43.71
N LEU A 64 47.30 14.29 -43.29
CA LEU A 64 48.12 14.65 -42.13
C LEU A 64 49.00 15.93 -42.29
N PHE A 65 49.49 16.39 -41.12
CA PHE A 65 50.67 17.23 -40.78
C PHE A 65 50.60 18.77 -40.84
N GLY A 66 50.89 19.42 -39.69
CA GLY A 66 51.40 20.80 -39.62
C GLY A 66 51.24 21.57 -38.29
N ALA A 67 52.13 21.31 -37.31
CA ALA A 67 52.64 22.20 -36.23
C ALA A 67 51.69 22.95 -35.24
N PRO A 68 52.16 23.26 -34.00
CA PRO A 68 51.30 23.68 -32.89
C PRO A 68 51.16 25.20 -32.79
N LEU A 69 49.93 25.71 -32.79
CA LEU A 69 49.61 27.05 -32.31
C LEU A 69 48.98 26.93 -30.92
N VAL A 70 49.68 27.50 -29.95
CA VAL A 70 49.26 27.69 -28.55
C VAL A 70 47.86 28.30 -28.50
N PRO A 71 46.86 27.66 -27.86
CA PRO A 71 45.62 28.36 -27.54
C PRO A 71 45.89 29.27 -26.34
N ALA A 72 45.75 30.57 -26.57
CA ALA A 72 45.70 31.57 -25.53
C ALA A 72 44.70 31.13 -24.44
N VAL A 73 45.19 31.07 -23.20
CA VAL A 73 44.37 30.95 -21.99
C VAL A 73 43.51 32.21 -21.92
N ARG A 74 42.32 32.13 -22.52
CA ARG A 74 41.26 33.12 -22.32
C ARG A 74 40.69 32.84 -20.94
N SER A 75 41.22 33.53 -19.93
CA SER A 75 40.63 33.63 -18.60
C SER A 75 39.14 33.92 -18.79
N LYS A 76 38.29 32.94 -18.47
CA LYS A 76 36.85 33.18 -18.34
C LYS A 76 36.72 34.27 -17.30
N ALA A 77 36.33 35.47 -17.74
CA ALA A 77 35.92 36.52 -16.84
C ALA A 77 34.83 35.93 -15.95
N VAL A 78 35.14 35.83 -14.65
CA VAL A 78 34.15 35.54 -13.62
C VAL A 78 33.13 36.67 -13.73
N THR A 79 31.98 36.38 -14.31
CA THR A 79 30.84 37.29 -14.24
C THR A 79 30.58 37.54 -12.75
N PRO A 80 30.56 38.81 -12.29
CA PRO A 80 30.29 39.10 -10.89
C PRO A 80 28.96 38.47 -10.51
N LYS A 81 28.98 37.63 -9.46
CA LYS A 81 27.78 37.03 -8.91
C LYS A 81 26.79 38.13 -8.56
N SER A 82 25.51 37.83 -8.75
CA SER A 82 24.41 38.73 -8.44
C SER A 82 24.48 39.15 -6.96
N PRO A 83 24.21 40.41 -6.58
CA PRO A 83 24.23 40.86 -5.19
C PRO A 83 23.34 40.04 -4.22
N LYS A 84 22.36 39.31 -4.76
CA LYS A 84 21.55 38.35 -3.99
C LYS A 84 22.34 37.13 -3.52
N GLU A 85 23.26 36.62 -4.34
CA GLU A 85 24.08 35.44 -4.01
C GLU A 85 25.11 35.77 -2.91
N ASP A 86 25.66 36.99 -2.91
CA ASP A 86 26.61 37.43 -1.87
C ASP A 86 25.91 37.67 -0.53
N ALA A 87 24.69 38.22 -0.55
CA ALA A 87 23.87 38.39 0.65
C ALA A 87 23.41 37.03 1.22
N GLU A 88 23.05 36.08 0.35
CA GLU A 88 22.66 34.73 0.77
C GLU A 88 23.83 33.94 1.37
N SER A 89 25.04 34.14 0.86
CA SER A 89 26.24 33.53 1.43
C SER A 89 26.58 34.07 2.82
N SER A 90 26.28 35.34 3.12
CA SER A 90 26.67 36.00 4.38
C SER A 90 25.82 35.54 5.58
N TRP A 91 24.49 35.48 5.44
CA TRP A 91 23.65 35.08 6.59
C TRP A 91 23.83 33.60 6.95
N TRP A 92 24.14 32.76 5.97
CA TRP A 92 24.38 31.34 6.17
C TRP A 92 25.62 31.09 7.03
N THR A 93 26.73 31.77 6.74
CA THR A 93 27.96 31.68 7.54
C THR A 93 27.76 32.20 8.96
N ASP A 94 26.95 33.25 9.12
CA ASP A 94 26.62 33.80 10.44
C ASP A 94 25.80 32.78 11.26
N LEU A 95 24.80 32.15 10.64
CA LEU A 95 23.99 31.12 11.29
C LEU A 95 24.83 29.92 11.73
N GLN A 96 25.72 29.43 10.86
CA GLN A 96 26.65 28.35 11.19
C GLN A 96 27.52 28.72 12.40
N THR A 97 28.04 29.95 12.44
CA THR A 97 28.84 30.47 13.55
C THR A 97 28.04 30.55 14.85
N GLN A 98 26.79 31.00 14.79
CA GLN A 98 25.88 31.05 15.94
C GLN A 98 25.55 29.65 16.48
N ILE A 99 25.35 28.67 15.60
CA ILE A 99 25.12 27.28 15.99
C ILE A 99 26.37 26.67 16.64
N LEU A 100 27.55 26.85 16.04
CA LEU A 100 28.81 26.33 16.58
C LEU A 100 29.20 26.97 17.91
N SER A 101 28.86 28.24 18.11
CA SER A 101 29.04 28.95 19.38
C SER A 101 27.91 28.67 20.41
N GLN A 102 26.99 27.76 20.10
CA GLN A 102 25.84 27.37 20.93
C GLN A 102 24.88 28.52 21.27
N GLN A 103 24.93 29.63 20.53
CA GLN A 103 24.00 30.74 20.68
C GLN A 103 22.59 30.38 20.17
N VAL A 104 22.51 29.47 19.19
CA VAL A 104 21.27 29.04 18.56
C VAL A 104 21.19 27.51 18.52
N VAL A 105 20.04 26.96 18.91
CA VAL A 105 19.77 25.52 18.88
C VAL A 105 19.25 25.12 17.49
N PRO A 106 19.89 24.21 16.75
CA PRO A 106 19.49 23.88 15.38
C PRO A 106 18.03 23.41 15.25
N LEU A 107 17.53 22.63 16.22
CA LEU A 107 16.14 22.19 16.22
C LEU A 107 15.14 23.35 16.28
N GLN A 108 15.49 24.46 16.94
CA GLN A 108 14.64 25.65 17.00
C GLN A 108 14.56 26.32 15.63
N VAL A 109 15.70 26.49 14.96
CA VAL A 109 15.77 27.04 13.59
C VAL A 109 14.94 26.21 12.62
N LEU A 110 15.07 24.87 12.68
CA LEU A 110 14.27 23.97 11.86
C LEU A 110 12.77 24.12 12.12
N ARG A 111 12.36 24.31 13.38
CA ARG A 111 10.94 24.53 13.72
C ARG A 111 10.42 25.85 13.18
N GLU A 112 11.21 26.92 13.28
CA GLU A 112 10.86 28.23 12.75
C GLU A 112 10.69 28.19 11.22
N TRP A 113 11.62 27.54 10.50
CA TRP A 113 11.50 27.38 9.06
C TRP A 113 10.37 26.44 8.65
N SER A 114 10.15 25.35 9.39
CA SER A 114 9.02 24.43 9.18
C SER A 114 7.67 25.13 9.41
N ALA A 115 7.58 26.06 10.37
CA ALA A 115 6.38 26.84 10.64
C ALA A 115 5.94 27.72 9.45
N THR A 116 6.85 28.06 8.54
CA THR A 116 6.50 28.80 7.31
C THR A 116 5.63 27.97 6.36
N ARG A 117 5.70 26.63 6.44
CA ARG A 117 5.00 25.68 5.56
C ARG A 117 5.25 25.93 4.06
N THR A 118 6.44 26.44 3.73
CA THR A 118 6.88 26.68 2.36
C THR A 118 7.89 25.62 1.92
N VAL A 119 7.98 25.37 0.61
CA VAL A 119 9.01 24.49 0.02
C VAL A 119 10.40 25.04 0.32
N GLU A 120 10.58 26.36 0.25
CA GLU A 120 11.85 27.03 0.55
C GLU A 120 12.27 26.82 2.02
N GLY A 121 11.36 26.97 2.97
CA GLY A 121 11.64 26.69 4.39
C GLY A 121 12.03 25.22 4.64
N ALA A 122 11.37 24.29 3.96
CA ALA A 122 11.72 22.87 4.02
C ALA A 122 13.10 22.59 3.39
N GLN A 123 13.41 23.22 2.26
CA GLN A 123 14.70 23.09 1.59
C GLN A 123 15.84 23.67 2.42
N ARG A 124 15.68 24.86 3.01
CA ARG A 124 16.66 25.42 3.96
C ARG A 124 16.87 24.49 5.15
N GLY A 125 15.79 23.91 5.67
CA GLY A 125 15.87 22.90 6.74
C GLY A 125 16.65 21.66 6.32
N HIS A 126 16.49 21.20 5.07
CA HIS A 126 17.25 20.12 4.48
C HIS A 126 18.75 20.47 4.40
N GLU A 127 19.07 21.64 3.86
CA GLU A 127 20.45 22.12 3.73
C GLU A 127 21.14 22.20 5.09
N LEU A 128 20.43 22.71 6.11
CA LEU A 128 20.91 22.72 7.49
C LEU A 128 21.14 21.32 8.05
N LEU A 129 20.22 20.38 7.81
CA LEU A 129 20.44 19.00 8.22
C LEU A 129 21.67 18.38 7.55
N THR A 130 21.89 18.65 6.27
CA THR A 130 23.05 18.13 5.53
C THR A 130 24.35 18.69 6.10
N TRP A 131 24.40 20.00 6.33
CA TRP A 131 25.55 20.63 6.97
C TRP A 131 25.80 20.09 8.40
N LEU A 132 24.73 19.90 9.18
CA LEU A 132 24.86 19.32 10.52
C LEU A 132 25.41 17.88 10.47
N GLN A 133 25.07 17.09 9.45
CA GLN A 133 25.55 15.71 9.28
C GLN A 133 27.05 15.70 8.96
N GLU A 134 27.51 16.66 8.15
CA GLU A 134 28.92 16.86 7.81
C GLU A 134 29.71 17.41 9.01
N SER A 135 29.05 18.18 9.89
CA SER A 135 29.65 18.66 11.13
C SER A 135 29.74 17.53 12.17
N THR A 136 30.95 17.05 12.48
CA THR A 136 31.14 15.98 13.48
C THR A 136 30.86 16.42 14.92
N THR A 137 30.59 17.71 15.14
CA THR A 137 30.46 18.33 16.47
C THR A 137 29.05 18.30 17.01
N ILE A 138 28.02 18.13 16.16
CA ILE A 138 26.61 18.25 16.56
C ILE A 138 25.89 16.92 16.31
N SER A 139 25.31 16.37 17.37
CA SER A 139 24.52 15.14 17.27
C SER A 139 23.14 15.43 16.70
N ILE A 140 22.80 14.78 15.59
CA ILE A 140 21.47 14.87 14.98
C ILE A 140 20.56 13.78 15.54
N SER A 141 19.46 14.20 16.14
CA SER A 141 18.40 13.29 16.57
C SER A 141 17.33 13.06 15.49
N PRO A 142 16.57 11.94 15.54
CA PRO A 142 15.43 11.68 14.66
C PRO A 142 14.41 12.83 14.58
N GLN A 143 14.28 13.64 15.64
CA GLN A 143 13.35 14.77 15.68
C GLN A 143 13.69 15.85 14.65
N HIS A 144 14.97 16.09 14.35
CA HIS A 144 15.37 17.09 13.36
C HIS A 144 14.83 16.71 11.98
N TYR A 145 14.96 15.43 11.62
CA TYR A 145 14.42 14.90 10.37
C TYR A 145 12.89 14.92 10.31
N VAL A 146 12.22 14.62 11.42
CA VAL A 146 10.75 14.70 11.51
C VAL A 146 10.26 16.11 11.20
N VAL A 147 10.92 17.15 11.72
CA VAL A 147 10.53 18.55 11.49
C VAL A 147 10.66 18.95 10.02
N VAL A 148 11.74 18.53 9.35
CA VAL A 148 11.95 18.83 7.92
C VAL A 148 11.03 18.01 7.02
N LEU A 149 10.81 16.73 7.34
CA LEU A 149 9.83 15.90 6.64
C LEU A 149 8.40 16.45 6.77
N ASP A 150 8.00 16.90 7.95
CA ASP A 150 6.70 17.53 8.15
C ASP A 150 6.61 18.88 7.41
N ALA A 151 7.72 19.63 7.31
CA ALA A 151 7.77 20.86 6.51
C ALA A 151 7.50 20.59 5.02
N TYR A 152 8.19 19.62 4.42
CA TYR A 152 7.94 19.20 3.03
C TYR A 152 6.50 18.69 2.84
N SER A 153 6.01 17.87 3.78
CA SER A 153 4.63 17.37 3.81
C SER A 153 3.60 18.49 3.86
N ALA A 154 3.81 19.49 4.71
CA ALA A 154 2.93 20.64 4.87
C ALA A 154 2.97 21.57 3.64
N ALA A 155 4.12 21.68 2.98
CA ALA A 155 4.29 22.43 1.74
C ALA A 155 3.72 21.67 0.51
N GLY A 156 3.32 20.41 0.66
CA GLY A 156 2.81 19.57 -0.43
C GLY A 156 3.86 18.97 -1.35
N ASP A 157 5.15 19.17 -1.06
CA ASP A 157 6.26 18.62 -1.84
C ASP A 157 6.59 17.18 -1.39
N LEU A 158 5.81 16.21 -1.88
CA LEU A 158 6.08 14.80 -1.60
C LEU A 158 7.38 14.29 -2.21
N LYS A 159 7.88 14.92 -3.29
CA LYS A 159 9.13 14.51 -3.91
C LYS A 159 10.30 14.84 -2.99
N GLY A 160 10.33 16.07 -2.47
CA GLY A 160 11.29 16.49 -1.45
C GLY A 160 11.19 15.63 -0.18
N ALA A 161 9.97 15.41 0.32
CA ALA A 161 9.75 14.57 1.49
C ALA A 161 10.26 13.13 1.29
N ARG A 162 9.98 12.51 0.14
CA ARG A 162 10.43 11.16 -0.19
C ARG A 162 11.95 11.07 -0.36
N ALA A 163 12.56 12.01 -1.08
CA ALA A 163 14.01 12.05 -1.24
C ALA A 163 14.73 12.18 0.10
N MET A 164 14.17 12.99 1.02
CA MET A 164 14.70 13.12 2.37
C MET A 164 14.56 11.82 3.17
N PHE A 165 13.41 11.14 3.07
CA PHE A 165 13.20 9.85 3.72
C PHE A 165 14.12 8.75 3.19
N GLU A 166 14.37 8.70 1.88
CA GLU A 166 15.31 7.75 1.27
C GLU A 166 16.73 7.96 1.80
N LYS A 167 17.16 9.22 1.97
CA LYS A 167 18.44 9.54 2.65
C LYS A 167 18.45 9.00 4.08
N LEU A 168 17.35 9.10 4.83
CA LEU A 168 17.28 8.54 6.19
C LEU A 168 17.46 7.02 6.20
N VAL A 169 16.84 6.33 5.24
CA VAL A 169 16.98 4.87 5.12
C VAL A 169 18.44 4.51 4.77
N GLN A 170 19.06 5.23 3.84
CA GLN A 170 20.47 5.03 3.48
C GLN A 170 21.42 5.22 4.68
N HIS A 171 21.14 6.20 5.55
CA HIS A 171 21.91 6.46 6.77
C HIS A 171 21.47 5.60 7.98
N GLN A 172 20.55 4.64 7.80
CA GLN A 172 19.97 3.83 8.89
C GLN A 172 19.39 4.67 10.05
N ALA A 173 18.98 5.89 9.75
CA ALA A 173 18.39 6.84 10.71
C ALA A 173 16.85 6.90 10.58
N ALA A 174 16.27 6.17 9.62
CA ALA A 174 14.83 6.08 9.47
C ALA A 174 14.20 5.29 10.62
N THR A 175 13.12 5.82 11.17
CA THR A 175 12.37 5.24 12.29
C THR A 175 10.89 5.06 11.93
N PRO A 176 10.12 4.29 12.71
CA PRO A 176 8.67 4.20 12.51
C PRO A 176 7.97 5.57 12.58
N VAL A 177 8.52 6.53 13.32
CA VAL A 177 7.97 7.90 13.44
C VAL A 177 8.18 8.67 12.14
N THR A 178 9.39 8.66 11.56
CA THR A 178 9.67 9.34 10.28
C THR A 178 8.87 8.71 9.14
N LEU A 179 8.68 7.38 9.15
CA LEU A 179 7.80 6.69 8.20
C LEU A 179 6.35 7.16 8.35
N ASN A 180 5.86 7.29 9.59
CA ASN A 180 4.49 7.74 9.84
C ASN A 180 4.22 9.16 9.30
N VAL A 181 5.20 10.07 9.43
CA VAL A 181 5.10 11.44 8.89
C VAL A 181 4.93 11.41 7.37
N LEU A 182 5.75 10.62 6.66
CA LEU A 182 5.66 10.51 5.21
C LEU A 182 4.35 9.83 4.77
N LEU A 183 3.90 8.78 5.46
CA LEU A 183 2.60 8.16 5.20
C LEU A 183 1.43 9.14 5.40
N HIS A 184 1.49 9.99 6.43
CA HIS A 184 0.51 11.06 6.61
C HIS A 184 0.55 12.10 5.47
N ALA A 185 1.74 12.37 4.90
CA ALA A 185 1.87 13.23 3.73
C ALA A 185 1.12 12.66 2.52
N TYR A 186 1.34 11.38 2.21
CA TYR A 186 0.59 10.67 1.17
C TYR A 186 -0.92 10.63 1.46
N ALA A 187 -1.29 10.43 2.73
CA ALA A 187 -2.69 10.43 3.15
C ALA A 187 -3.39 11.77 2.90
N ARG A 188 -2.71 12.91 3.15
CA ARG A 188 -3.23 14.25 2.86
C ARG A 188 -3.50 14.46 1.37
N GLN A 189 -2.69 13.84 0.52
CA GLN A 189 -2.86 13.88 -0.95
C GLN A 189 -3.78 12.79 -1.49
N LYS A 190 -4.34 11.94 -0.61
CA LYS A 190 -5.22 10.81 -0.95
C LYS A 190 -4.58 9.80 -1.91
N ASP A 191 -3.25 9.72 -1.93
CA ASP A 191 -2.52 8.76 -2.75
C ASP A 191 -2.33 7.45 -1.99
N ALA A 192 -3.39 6.62 -2.01
CA ALA A 192 -3.41 5.34 -1.31
C ALA A 192 -2.42 4.32 -1.88
N ALA A 193 -2.17 4.36 -3.20
CA ALA A 193 -1.25 3.45 -3.87
C ALA A 193 0.20 3.73 -3.42
N ALA A 194 0.64 4.99 -3.50
CA ALA A 194 2.00 5.33 -3.08
C ALA A 194 2.22 5.13 -1.57
N ALA A 195 1.19 5.36 -0.73
CA ALA A 195 1.27 5.07 0.70
C ALA A 195 1.44 3.57 0.98
N LEU A 196 0.71 2.72 0.26
CA LEU A 196 0.81 1.26 0.37
C LEU A 196 2.19 0.78 -0.08
N ASP A 197 2.66 1.24 -1.24
CA ASP A 197 3.97 0.88 -1.79
C ASP A 197 5.09 1.29 -0.84
N LEU A 198 5.05 2.51 -0.29
CA LEU A 198 6.04 3.00 0.67
C LEU A 198 6.09 2.10 1.92
N LEU A 199 4.92 1.77 2.48
CA LEU A 199 4.84 0.92 3.68
C LEU A 199 5.46 -0.46 3.39
N GLN A 200 5.10 -1.08 2.27
CA GLN A 200 5.65 -2.37 1.82
C GLN A 200 7.17 -2.33 1.60
N GLN A 201 7.68 -1.31 0.91
CA GLN A 201 9.11 -1.13 0.66
C GLN A 201 9.91 -0.87 1.95
N SER A 202 9.29 -0.26 2.96
CA SER A 202 9.95 0.05 4.23
C SER A 202 10.09 -1.16 5.17
N CYS A 203 9.25 -2.20 5.01
CA CYS A 203 9.20 -3.37 5.89
C CYS A 203 10.56 -4.05 6.19
N PRO A 204 11.45 -4.31 5.20
CA PRO A 204 12.73 -4.95 5.49
C PRO A 204 13.67 -4.09 6.34
N THR A 205 13.45 -2.77 6.38
CA THR A 205 14.36 -1.81 7.02
C THR A 205 13.81 -1.21 8.31
N ILE A 206 12.49 -1.06 8.41
CA ILE A 206 11.81 -0.36 9.51
C ILE A 206 10.70 -1.28 10.02
N PRO A 207 10.71 -1.64 11.32
CA PRO A 207 9.65 -2.45 11.90
C PRO A 207 8.33 -1.68 11.84
N TRP A 208 7.31 -2.33 11.30
CA TRP A 208 5.98 -1.73 11.23
C TRP A 208 5.40 -1.55 12.62
N ARG A 209 4.71 -0.43 12.81
CA ARG A 209 3.81 -0.23 13.94
C ARG A 209 2.39 -0.15 13.46
N THR A 210 1.47 -0.51 14.33
CA THR A 210 0.03 -0.34 14.12
C THR A 210 -0.33 1.07 13.64
N THR A 211 0.34 2.11 14.16
CA THR A 211 0.11 3.49 13.72
C THR A 211 0.39 3.69 12.24
N ASN A 212 1.50 3.13 11.71
CA ASN A 212 1.87 3.23 10.30
C ASN A 212 0.83 2.55 9.41
N VAL A 213 0.45 1.33 9.79
CA VAL A 213 -0.51 0.52 9.02
C VAL A 213 -1.90 1.14 9.06
N ASN A 214 -2.36 1.66 10.21
CA ASN A 214 -3.67 2.30 10.32
C ASN A 214 -3.80 3.56 9.46
N VAL A 215 -2.71 4.29 9.22
CA VAL A 215 -2.71 5.41 8.26
C VAL A 215 -3.03 4.92 6.86
N VAL A 216 -2.40 3.83 6.41
CA VAL A 216 -2.63 3.23 5.09
C VAL A 216 -4.00 2.58 5.01
N LEU A 217 -4.41 1.81 6.03
CA LEU A 217 -5.72 1.17 6.10
C LEU A 217 -6.86 2.19 5.98
N ARG A 218 -6.75 3.35 6.65
CA ARG A 218 -7.72 4.43 6.53
C ARG A 218 -7.83 5.00 5.10
N LEU A 219 -6.78 4.90 4.28
CA LEU A 219 -6.81 5.31 2.87
C LEU A 219 -7.39 4.23 1.96
N VAL A 220 -7.02 2.96 2.17
CA VAL A 220 -7.42 1.86 1.28
C VAL A 220 -8.83 1.34 1.57
N ALA A 221 -9.32 1.50 2.81
CA ALA A 221 -10.65 1.07 3.23
C ALA A 221 -11.80 1.71 2.43
N PRO A 222 -11.88 3.04 2.24
CA PRO A 222 -12.93 3.63 1.40
C PRO A 222 -12.83 3.27 -0.08
N LEU A 223 -11.66 2.81 -0.55
CA LEU A 223 -11.45 2.39 -1.95
C LEU A 223 -11.86 0.94 -2.22
N GLY A 224 -12.24 0.18 -1.18
CA GLY A 224 -12.61 -1.22 -1.33
C GLY A 224 -11.44 -2.14 -1.66
N TRP A 225 -10.19 -1.73 -1.41
CA TRP A 225 -9.00 -2.56 -1.64
C TRP A 225 -8.82 -3.57 -0.49
N ALA A 226 -9.81 -4.44 -0.29
CA ALA A 226 -9.86 -5.31 0.88
C ALA A 226 -8.75 -6.38 0.87
N GLU A 227 -8.31 -6.83 -0.30
CA GLU A 227 -7.18 -7.78 -0.40
C GLU A 227 -5.87 -7.14 0.11
N SER A 228 -5.59 -5.90 -0.29
CA SER A 228 -4.43 -5.15 0.21
C SER A 228 -4.55 -4.88 1.71
N ALA A 229 -5.74 -4.48 2.19
CA ALA A 229 -5.99 -4.28 3.61
C ALA A 229 -5.78 -5.58 4.42
N GLN A 230 -6.27 -6.72 3.92
CA GLN A 230 -6.11 -8.02 4.55
C GLN A 230 -4.63 -8.41 4.63
N ALA A 231 -3.87 -8.23 3.55
CA ALA A 231 -2.44 -8.52 3.53
C ALA A 231 -1.69 -7.71 4.59
N LEU A 232 -2.02 -6.42 4.75
CA LEU A 232 -1.42 -5.57 5.79
C LEU A 232 -1.74 -6.06 7.20
N VAL A 233 -2.99 -6.46 7.47
CA VAL A 233 -3.39 -6.97 8.79
C VAL A 233 -2.72 -8.31 9.09
N THR A 234 -2.69 -9.24 8.14
CA THR A 234 -2.01 -10.53 8.32
C THR A 234 -0.51 -10.37 8.54
N GLN A 235 0.12 -9.39 7.88
CA GLN A 235 1.52 -9.07 8.13
C GLN A 235 1.74 -8.44 9.53
N LEU A 236 0.79 -7.64 10.02
CA LEU A 236 0.81 -7.15 11.40
C LEU A 236 0.64 -8.29 12.41
N GLU A 237 -0.27 -9.23 12.18
CA GLU A 237 -0.52 -10.39 13.05
C GLU A 237 0.74 -11.26 13.20
N GLY A 238 1.57 -11.31 12.15
CA GLY A 238 2.87 -11.99 12.20
C GLY A 238 3.97 -11.22 12.93
N THR A 239 3.77 -9.93 13.25
CA THR A 239 4.82 -9.06 13.80
C THR A 239 4.51 -8.48 15.18
N LEU A 240 3.25 -8.24 15.51
CA LEU A 240 2.81 -7.59 16.76
C LEU A 240 1.85 -8.50 17.52
N GLU A 241 2.06 -8.60 18.84
CA GLU A 241 1.23 -9.43 19.73
C GLU A 241 -0.18 -8.83 19.92
N ASP A 242 -0.29 -7.50 20.00
CA ASP A 242 -1.55 -6.79 20.23
C ASP A 242 -1.89 -5.86 19.06
N ILE A 243 -2.95 -6.20 18.32
CA ILE A 243 -3.51 -5.38 17.25
C ILE A 243 -4.79 -4.75 17.76
N PRO A 244 -4.93 -3.42 17.78
CA PRO A 244 -6.14 -2.77 18.26
C PRO A 244 -7.31 -3.02 17.32
N LEU A 245 -8.52 -2.99 17.89
CA LEU A 245 -9.76 -3.17 17.15
C LEU A 245 -9.94 -2.18 15.98
N THR A 246 -9.33 -0.99 16.07
CA THR A 246 -9.36 0.02 15.01
C THR A 246 -8.75 -0.49 13.69
N THR A 247 -7.74 -1.35 13.76
CA THR A 247 -7.13 -1.98 12.59
C THR A 247 -8.13 -2.89 11.87
N TYR A 248 -8.80 -3.75 12.63
CA TYR A 248 -9.84 -4.64 12.10
C TYR A 248 -11.08 -3.88 11.61
N HIS A 249 -11.43 -2.78 12.26
CA HIS A 249 -12.50 -1.89 11.80
C HIS A 249 -12.23 -1.38 10.38
N TYR A 250 -11.01 -0.91 10.08
CA TYR A 250 -10.67 -0.48 8.73
C TYR A 250 -10.67 -1.62 7.72
N LEU A 251 -10.23 -2.82 8.12
CA LEU A 251 -10.32 -4.01 7.27
C LEU A 251 -11.77 -4.36 6.90
N LEU A 252 -12.67 -4.36 7.89
CA LEU A 252 -14.09 -4.59 7.66
C LEU A 252 -14.73 -3.50 6.80
N GLN A 253 -14.33 -2.24 7.00
CA GLN A 253 -14.73 -1.13 6.14
C GLN A 253 -14.25 -1.34 4.69
N ALA A 254 -13.04 -1.85 4.48
CA ALA A 254 -12.53 -2.18 3.15
C ALA A 254 -13.38 -3.23 2.46
N TYR A 255 -13.73 -4.32 3.15
CA TYR A 255 -14.64 -5.32 2.60
C TYR A 255 -16.04 -4.77 2.35
N GLN A 256 -16.56 -3.89 3.20
CA GLN A 256 -17.86 -3.27 2.99
C GLN A 256 -17.88 -2.40 1.73
N SER A 257 -16.84 -1.59 1.51
CA SER A 257 -16.67 -0.79 0.29
C SER A 257 -16.49 -1.66 -0.96
N GLN A 258 -15.82 -2.82 -0.84
CA GLN A 258 -15.72 -3.78 -1.94
C GLN A 258 -17.06 -4.47 -2.21
N LEU A 259 -17.83 -4.78 -1.17
CA LEU A 259 -19.13 -5.45 -1.27
C LEU A 259 -20.17 -4.59 -2.00
N SER A 260 -20.13 -3.26 -1.79
CA SER A 260 -21.05 -2.33 -2.44
C SER A 260 -20.82 -2.24 -3.96
N THR A 261 -19.59 -2.50 -4.42
CA THR A 261 -19.20 -2.43 -5.85
C THR A 261 -19.14 -3.78 -6.54
N ALA A 262 -19.02 -4.89 -5.79
CA ALA A 262 -18.91 -6.24 -6.32
C ALA A 262 -20.23 -6.76 -6.92
N ALA A 263 -20.14 -7.64 -7.93
CA ALA A 263 -21.29 -8.29 -8.58
C ALA A 263 -21.40 -9.78 -8.25
N GLY A 264 -22.65 -10.27 -8.17
CA GLY A 264 -23.01 -11.69 -8.12
C GLY A 264 -22.16 -12.53 -7.14
N PRO A 265 -21.41 -13.55 -7.64
CA PRO A 265 -20.69 -14.50 -6.80
C PRO A 265 -19.54 -13.88 -5.99
N ALA A 266 -19.00 -12.72 -6.40
CA ALA A 266 -17.95 -12.04 -5.66
C ALA A 266 -18.46 -11.54 -4.28
N LYS A 267 -19.74 -11.17 -4.18
CA LYS A 267 -20.35 -10.74 -2.90
C LYS A 267 -20.31 -11.85 -1.85
N VAL A 268 -20.59 -13.09 -2.26
CA VAL A 268 -20.57 -14.26 -1.37
C VAL A 268 -19.16 -14.51 -0.82
N ARG A 269 -18.13 -14.42 -1.67
CA ARG A 269 -16.73 -14.55 -1.24
C ARG A 269 -16.36 -13.44 -0.24
N ILE A 270 -16.72 -12.19 -0.52
CA ILE A 270 -16.43 -11.05 0.36
C ILE A 270 -17.11 -11.23 1.73
N VAL A 271 -18.40 -11.57 1.75
CA VAL A 271 -19.15 -11.86 2.98
C VAL A 271 -18.48 -12.96 3.79
N SER A 272 -18.07 -14.05 3.15
CA SER A 272 -17.38 -15.15 3.84
C SER A 272 -16.06 -14.68 4.48
N GLN A 273 -15.30 -13.80 3.83
CA GLN A 273 -14.08 -13.25 4.42
C GLN A 273 -14.38 -12.31 5.61
N MET A 274 -15.41 -11.46 5.50
CA MET A 274 -15.84 -10.62 6.61
C MET A 274 -16.24 -11.46 7.84
N GLN A 275 -16.96 -12.56 7.63
CA GLN A 275 -17.34 -13.49 8.70
C GLN A 275 -16.12 -14.13 9.38
N LYS A 276 -15.07 -14.47 8.63
CA LYS A 276 -13.81 -14.98 9.20
C LYS A 276 -13.13 -13.93 10.08
N VAL A 277 -13.03 -12.69 9.59
CA VAL A 277 -12.46 -11.57 10.36
C VAL A 277 -13.26 -11.35 11.66
N LEU A 278 -14.59 -11.34 11.57
CA LEU A 278 -15.48 -11.24 12.73
C LEU A 278 -15.25 -12.35 13.76
N HIS A 279 -15.17 -13.59 13.29
CA HIS A 279 -14.91 -14.75 14.14
C HIS A 279 -13.56 -14.63 14.85
N ASN A 280 -12.51 -14.18 14.15
CA ASN A 280 -11.19 -13.96 14.75
C ASN A 280 -11.23 -12.89 15.84
N ILE A 281 -11.95 -11.79 15.60
CA ILE A 281 -12.13 -10.71 16.59
C ILE A 281 -12.87 -11.24 17.84
N GLN A 282 -13.95 -12.01 17.66
CA GLN A 282 -14.72 -12.62 18.76
C GLN A 282 -13.90 -13.60 19.60
N ASN A 283 -13.00 -14.36 18.98
CA ASN A 283 -12.16 -15.31 19.71
C ASN A 283 -10.91 -14.65 20.33
N SER A 284 -10.70 -13.35 20.14
CA SER A 284 -9.56 -12.62 20.67
C SER A 284 -9.91 -11.98 22.02
N PRO A 285 -9.43 -12.52 23.17
CA PRO A 285 -9.85 -12.06 24.50
C PRO A 285 -9.48 -10.60 24.78
N HIS A 286 -8.38 -10.10 24.20
CA HIS A 286 -7.95 -8.71 24.35
C HIS A 286 -8.85 -7.70 23.61
N LEU A 287 -9.69 -8.15 22.66
CA LEU A 287 -10.62 -7.30 21.89
C LEU A 287 -12.04 -7.26 22.45
N GLN A 288 -12.39 -8.20 23.34
CA GLN A 288 -13.74 -8.35 23.92
C GLN A 288 -14.31 -7.05 24.54
N PRO A 289 -13.55 -6.26 25.35
CA PRO A 289 -14.09 -5.04 25.95
C PRO A 289 -14.43 -3.96 24.92
N THR A 290 -13.73 -3.95 23.79
CA THR A 290 -13.93 -2.95 22.72
C THR A 290 -14.98 -3.41 21.72
N LEU A 291 -15.18 -4.72 21.57
CA LEU A 291 -16.16 -5.36 20.69
C LEU A 291 -17.59 -4.89 20.94
N GLU A 292 -17.97 -4.70 22.21
CA GLU A 292 -19.30 -4.22 22.61
C GLU A 292 -19.61 -2.84 22.02
N THR A 293 -18.59 -1.99 21.84
CA THR A 293 -18.74 -0.65 21.25
C THR A 293 -18.98 -0.71 19.74
N PHE A 294 -18.44 -1.74 19.07
CA PHE A 294 -18.52 -1.89 17.62
C PHE A 294 -19.59 -2.88 17.15
N LEU A 295 -20.24 -3.58 18.09
CA LEU A 295 -21.26 -4.60 17.83
C LEU A 295 -22.37 -4.14 16.86
N PRO A 296 -22.89 -2.90 16.90
CA PRO A 296 -23.93 -2.45 15.96
C PRO A 296 -23.45 -2.42 14.51
N VAL A 297 -22.18 -2.05 14.29
CA VAL A 297 -21.56 -2.01 12.96
C VAL A 297 -21.36 -3.43 12.43
N LEU A 298 -20.91 -4.34 13.30
CA LEU A 298 -20.76 -5.76 12.96
C LEU A 298 -22.11 -6.41 12.65
N GLN A 299 -23.15 -6.09 13.42
CA GLN A 299 -24.52 -6.57 13.18
C GLN A 299 -25.11 -6.02 11.88
N ALA A 300 -24.87 -4.75 11.55
CA ALA A 300 -25.29 -4.18 10.28
C ALA A 300 -24.59 -4.86 9.09
N VAL A 301 -23.29 -5.11 9.20
CA VAL A 301 -22.52 -5.86 8.20
C VAL A 301 -23.05 -7.28 8.04
N VAL A 302 -23.29 -8.00 9.14
CA VAL A 302 -23.85 -9.36 9.13
C VAL A 302 -25.24 -9.37 8.51
N SER A 303 -26.10 -8.40 8.84
CA SER A 303 -27.46 -8.28 8.29
C SER A 303 -27.44 -8.10 6.76
N VAL A 304 -26.58 -7.21 6.25
CA VAL A 304 -26.40 -7.00 4.80
C VAL A 304 -25.84 -8.25 4.12
N ALA A 305 -24.87 -8.90 4.79
CA ALA A 305 -24.27 -10.14 4.36
C ALA A 305 -25.26 -11.31 4.29
N THR A 306 -26.26 -11.37 5.18
CA THR A 306 -27.29 -12.43 5.21
C THR A 306 -28.47 -12.16 4.26
N ALA A 307 -28.75 -10.90 3.94
CA ALA A 307 -29.78 -10.57 2.94
C ALA A 307 -29.32 -10.86 1.49
N ALA A 308 -28.01 -10.75 1.23
CA ALA A 308 -27.41 -11.02 -0.08
C ALA A 308 -27.57 -12.48 -0.59
N PRO A 309 -27.37 -13.55 0.20
CA PRO A 309 -27.56 -14.93 -0.24
C PRO A 309 -29.02 -15.29 -0.48
N GLU A 310 -30.01 -14.63 0.14
CA GLU A 310 -31.41 -14.81 -0.25
C GLU A 310 -31.68 -14.13 -1.59
N ALA A 311 -31.16 -12.92 -1.84
CA ALA A 311 -31.27 -12.28 -3.15
C ALA A 311 -30.55 -13.05 -4.28
N LEU A 312 -29.39 -13.67 -4.00
CA LEU A 312 -28.68 -14.52 -4.95
C LEU A 312 -29.34 -15.90 -5.12
N ARG A 313 -29.85 -16.50 -4.04
CA ARG A 313 -30.67 -17.72 -4.15
C ARG A 313 -31.90 -17.44 -4.97
N TRP A 314 -32.60 -16.32 -4.80
CA TRP A 314 -33.73 -15.97 -5.67
C TRP A 314 -33.31 -15.84 -7.14
N ALA A 315 -32.12 -15.32 -7.47
CA ALA A 315 -31.61 -15.26 -8.84
C ALA A 315 -31.25 -16.65 -9.43
N GLU A 316 -30.57 -17.52 -8.68
CA GLU A 316 -30.24 -18.88 -9.13
C GLU A 316 -31.47 -19.81 -9.15
N THR A 317 -32.39 -19.63 -8.19
CA THR A 317 -33.64 -20.38 -8.11
C THR A 317 -34.62 -19.92 -9.19
N THR A 318 -34.65 -18.64 -9.57
CA THR A 318 -35.47 -18.16 -10.70
C THR A 318 -34.90 -18.61 -12.04
N GLN A 319 -33.58 -18.67 -12.23
CA GLN A 319 -32.97 -19.23 -13.44
C GLN A 319 -33.25 -20.74 -13.57
N THR A 320 -33.06 -21.51 -12.49
CA THR A 320 -33.34 -22.96 -12.49
C THR A 320 -34.83 -23.27 -12.56
N LEU A 321 -35.70 -22.47 -11.92
CA LEU A 321 -37.15 -22.54 -12.12
C LEU A 321 -37.52 -22.21 -13.57
N TRP A 322 -36.92 -21.18 -14.17
CA TRP A 322 -37.16 -20.81 -15.57
C TRP A 322 -36.76 -21.92 -16.54
N ASP A 323 -35.55 -22.47 -16.39
CA ASP A 323 -35.05 -23.57 -17.22
C ASP A 323 -35.87 -24.85 -17.03
N SER A 324 -36.31 -25.14 -15.79
CA SER A 324 -37.22 -26.26 -15.49
C SER A 324 -38.62 -26.05 -16.06
N THR A 325 -39.12 -24.81 -16.04
CA THR A 325 -40.46 -24.47 -16.58
C THR A 325 -40.45 -24.54 -18.11
N LEU A 326 -39.38 -24.10 -18.77
CA LEU A 326 -39.17 -24.26 -20.22
C LEU A 326 -39.01 -25.73 -20.63
N ALA A 327 -38.30 -26.54 -19.84
CA ALA A 327 -38.15 -27.98 -20.10
C ALA A 327 -39.47 -28.75 -19.96
N VAL A 328 -40.34 -28.36 -19.02
CA VAL A 328 -41.68 -28.96 -18.84
C VAL A 328 -42.65 -28.49 -19.93
N ALA A 329 -42.62 -27.20 -20.31
CA ALA A 329 -43.45 -26.66 -21.38
C ALA A 329 -43.07 -27.17 -22.78
N GLY A 330 -41.80 -27.55 -23.00
CA GLY A 330 -41.36 -28.18 -24.25
C GLY A 330 -41.77 -29.65 -24.40
N ASN A 331 -41.99 -30.36 -23.28
CA ASN A 331 -42.31 -31.80 -23.29
C ASN A 331 -43.81 -32.11 -23.23
N HIS A 332 -44.62 -31.18 -22.74
CA HIS A 332 -46.06 -31.30 -22.73
C HIS A 332 -46.63 -30.18 -23.57
N ASN A 333 -47.29 -30.52 -24.67
CA ASN A 333 -47.93 -29.61 -25.63
C ASN A 333 -49.16 -28.89 -25.00
N GLN A 334 -48.99 -28.35 -23.80
CA GLN A 334 -49.99 -27.68 -22.98
C GLN A 334 -49.56 -26.23 -22.81
N SER A 335 -50.42 -25.31 -23.23
CA SER A 335 -50.22 -23.89 -23.05
C SER A 335 -50.24 -23.55 -21.56
N LEU A 336 -49.16 -22.92 -21.07
CA LEU A 336 -49.12 -22.36 -19.73
C LEU A 336 -50.20 -21.27 -19.56
N PRO A 337 -50.78 -21.09 -18.35
CA PRO A 337 -51.74 -20.02 -18.10
C PRO A 337 -51.10 -18.64 -18.36
N THR A 338 -51.75 -17.82 -19.17
CA THR A 338 -51.23 -16.51 -19.62
C THR A 338 -50.87 -15.58 -18.46
N SER A 339 -51.57 -15.69 -17.32
CA SER A 339 -51.28 -14.92 -16.10
C SER A 339 -49.94 -15.29 -15.45
N LEU A 340 -49.57 -16.57 -15.47
CA LEU A 340 -48.29 -17.06 -14.95
C LEU A 340 -47.15 -16.63 -15.87
N VAL A 341 -47.35 -16.72 -17.18
CA VAL A 341 -46.40 -16.25 -18.20
C VAL A 341 -46.17 -14.74 -18.05
N LEU A 342 -47.23 -13.94 -17.87
CA LEU A 342 -47.12 -12.50 -17.69
C LEU A 342 -46.43 -12.10 -16.36
N GLN A 343 -46.69 -12.81 -15.26
CA GLN A 343 -45.99 -12.55 -14.00
C GLN A 343 -44.50 -12.86 -14.09
N VAL A 344 -44.13 -13.98 -14.71
CA VAL A 344 -42.72 -14.34 -14.90
C VAL A 344 -42.05 -13.41 -15.91
N MET A 345 -42.73 -13.03 -17.00
CA MET A 345 -42.23 -12.05 -17.96
C MET A 345 -42.09 -10.65 -17.36
N ASN A 346 -42.90 -10.23 -16.39
CA ASN A 346 -42.77 -8.91 -15.75
C ASN A 346 -41.56 -8.85 -14.80
N VAL A 347 -41.27 -9.95 -14.10
CA VAL A 347 -40.07 -10.11 -13.27
C VAL A 347 -38.81 -10.27 -14.15
N TYR A 348 -38.93 -10.98 -15.27
CA TYR A 348 -37.85 -11.10 -16.24
C TYR A 348 -37.59 -9.77 -16.94
N ALA A 349 -38.63 -9.04 -17.37
CA ALA A 349 -38.48 -7.74 -18.03
C ALA A 349 -37.89 -6.66 -17.13
N THR A 350 -38.14 -6.70 -15.81
CA THR A 350 -37.50 -5.76 -14.86
C THR A 350 -36.04 -6.10 -14.54
N THR A 351 -35.66 -7.38 -14.64
CA THR A 351 -34.26 -7.82 -14.53
C THR A 351 -33.52 -7.70 -15.86
N GLU A 352 -34.21 -7.80 -17.00
CA GLU A 352 -33.66 -7.59 -18.34
C GLU A 352 -33.60 -6.11 -18.72
N THR A 353 -34.51 -5.24 -18.30
CA THR A 353 -34.32 -3.78 -18.49
C THR A 353 -33.10 -3.27 -17.75
N ASP A 354 -32.82 -3.84 -16.57
CA ASP A 354 -31.60 -3.57 -15.81
C ASP A 354 -30.35 -4.22 -16.43
N ARG A 355 -30.51 -5.23 -17.29
CA ARG A 355 -29.45 -5.88 -18.09
C ARG A 355 -29.21 -5.19 -19.43
N PHE A 356 -30.25 -4.71 -20.11
CA PHE A 356 -30.21 -3.96 -21.36
C PHE A 356 -29.76 -2.51 -21.14
N ALA A 357 -30.11 -1.88 -20.02
CA ALA A 357 -29.51 -0.61 -19.59
C ALA A 357 -28.01 -0.72 -19.25
N ARG A 358 -27.47 -1.95 -19.14
CA ARG A 358 -26.04 -2.24 -18.99
C ARG A 358 -25.37 -2.68 -20.31
N LEU A 359 -26.15 -2.93 -21.37
CA LEU A 359 -25.66 -3.34 -22.69
C LEU A 359 -25.85 -2.27 -23.78
N ALA A 360 -26.75 -1.30 -23.58
CA ALA A 360 -26.80 -0.01 -24.28
C ALA A 360 -25.89 1.00 -23.59
#